data_AF-A0A1M3TQ44-F1
#
_entry.id   AF-A0A1M3TQ44-F1
#
_cell.length_a   1.000
_cell.length_b   1.000
_cell.length_c   1.000
_cell.angle_alpha   90.00
_cell.angle_beta   90.00
_cell.angle_gamma   90.00
#
_symmetry.space_group_name_H-M   'P 1'
#
loop_
_entity.id
_entity.type
_entity.pdbx_description
1 polymer ?
#
loop_
_entity_poly.entity_id
_entity_poly.type
_entity_poly.pdbx_seq_one_letter_code
_entity_poly.pdbx_strand_id
1 'polypeptide(L)'
;MAWLDLMQDATGWSLVDTGRMNEIVQDMSHPATQYLSLIFFVGNHNRMLALRSLFPHNNVLRRSSAGAIRLHLSITTAHNEYPICFAESRLQDLPAVGECSKALWKDDVHRYSIDGTRFPTDLKGSLLTRLVFPWMHVVCFFVDGLAELERTKSLLEASRSRIQAGASSAPARMRVIVVLTKPTAVYKADPVEVLQAVRSVTDPDHVSLSVVDLRSRHQLSGPALFAPLQRQVLDDLQLSRTERLQRGLLFSAVHQAFLWHRSLPGLLHSAAHRVDCLLLSRERLPISGGFSEVTISIHSWRPLS
;
A
#
# COMPACT_ATOMS: atom_id res chain seq x y z
N MET A 1 8.04 -12.01 5.07
CA MET A 1 8.85 -12.01 3.84
C MET A 1 8.77 -10.62 3.26
N ALA A 2 9.86 -10.14 2.67
CA ALA A 2 9.84 -8.90 1.92
C ALA A 2 8.89 -9.06 0.73
N TRP A 3 8.16 -8.00 0.43
CA TRP A 3 7.44 -7.85 -0.82
C TRP A 3 8.27 -7.03 -1.79
N LEU A 4 8.76 -5.89 -1.31
CA LEU A 4 9.63 -5.02 -2.06
C LEU A 4 10.90 -4.77 -1.27
N ASP A 5 12.01 -4.77 -1.99
CA ASP A 5 13.31 -4.40 -1.46
C ASP A 5 14.04 -3.44 -2.38
N LEU A 6 15.05 -2.77 -1.82
CA LEU A 6 15.91 -1.86 -2.54
C LEU A 6 17.34 -2.37 -2.48
N MET A 7 17.93 -2.58 -3.66
CA MET A 7 19.30 -3.03 -3.80
C MET A 7 20.13 -1.94 -4.47
N GLN A 8 21.33 -1.72 -3.95
CA GLN A 8 22.33 -0.87 -4.60
C GLN A 8 23.48 -1.76 -5.06
N ASP A 9 23.83 -1.67 -6.34
CA ASP A 9 25.05 -2.29 -6.86
C ASP A 9 25.88 -1.28 -7.68
N ALA A 10 26.91 -1.77 -8.36
CA ALA A 10 27.79 -0.96 -9.18
C ALA A 10 27.07 -0.21 -10.32
N THR A 11 25.89 -0.67 -10.74
CA THR A 11 25.08 -0.06 -11.81
C THR A 11 24.06 0.96 -11.29
N GLY A 12 23.89 1.05 -9.96
CA GLY A 12 22.98 1.98 -9.32
C GLY A 12 21.94 1.29 -8.45
N TRP A 13 20.81 1.97 -8.22
CA TRP A 13 19.71 1.44 -7.42
C TRP A 13 18.80 0.54 -8.26
N SER A 14 18.19 -0.44 -7.61
CA SER A 14 17.17 -1.29 -8.21
C SER A 14 16.07 -1.62 -7.21
N LEU A 15 14.83 -1.65 -7.70
CA LEU A 15 13.71 -2.22 -6.98
C LEU A 15 13.70 -3.72 -7.20
N VAL A 16 13.58 -4.48 -6.13
CA VAL A 16 13.39 -5.93 -6.15
C VAL A 16 11.95 -6.23 -5.75
N ASP A 17 11.16 -6.79 -6.66
CA ASP A 17 9.86 -7.39 -6.38
C ASP A 17 10.07 -8.89 -6.15
N THR A 18 9.79 -9.37 -4.94
CA THR A 18 10.05 -10.75 -4.56
C THR A 18 8.97 -11.73 -5.06
N GLY A 19 7.93 -11.23 -5.72
CA GLY A 19 6.78 -12.04 -6.11
C GLY A 19 5.81 -12.32 -4.94
N ARG A 20 6.00 -11.68 -3.78
CA ARG A 20 5.21 -11.97 -2.57
C ARG A 20 3.71 -11.77 -2.75
N MET A 21 3.29 -10.85 -3.61
CA MET A 21 1.87 -10.66 -3.95
C MET A 21 1.31 -11.92 -4.65
N ASN A 22 2.02 -12.46 -5.64
CA ASN A 22 1.63 -13.70 -6.31
C ASN A 22 1.58 -14.89 -5.35
N GLU A 23 2.59 -15.03 -4.47
CA GLU A 23 2.57 -16.09 -3.45
C GLU A 23 1.32 -16.01 -2.58
N ILE A 24 0.98 -14.80 -2.10
CA ILE A 24 -0.23 -14.59 -1.29
C ILE A 24 -1.49 -14.97 -2.06
N VAL A 25 -1.58 -14.62 -3.34
CA VAL A 25 -2.74 -14.95 -4.18
C VAL A 25 -2.82 -16.45 -4.50
N GLN A 26 -1.69 -17.12 -4.70
CA GLN A 26 -1.64 -18.58 -4.89
C GLN A 26 -2.06 -19.35 -3.63
N ASP A 27 -1.76 -18.81 -2.44
CA ASP A 27 -2.12 -19.41 -1.15
C ASP A 27 -3.62 -19.22 -0.78
N MET A 28 -4.39 -18.44 -1.56
CA MET A 28 -5.82 -18.22 -1.30
C MET A 28 -6.69 -19.37 -1.80
N SER A 29 -7.84 -19.56 -1.16
CA SER A 29 -8.78 -20.63 -1.52
C SER A 29 -9.47 -20.40 -2.86
N HIS A 30 -9.90 -19.17 -3.13
CA HIS A 30 -10.67 -18.83 -4.32
C HIS A 30 -10.24 -17.46 -4.88
N PRO A 31 -8.97 -17.31 -5.30
CA PRO A 31 -8.40 -16.00 -5.63
C PRO A 31 -9.12 -15.26 -6.77
N ALA A 32 -9.79 -15.97 -7.67
CA ALA A 32 -10.56 -15.38 -8.76
C ALA A 32 -11.90 -14.76 -8.31
N THR A 33 -12.40 -15.13 -7.13
CA THR A 33 -13.68 -14.65 -6.57
C THR A 33 -13.51 -13.96 -5.22
N GLN A 34 -12.27 -13.83 -4.74
CA GLN A 34 -11.94 -13.08 -3.53
C GLN A 34 -11.39 -11.70 -3.91
N TYR A 35 -11.79 -10.66 -3.19
CA TYR A 35 -11.46 -9.26 -3.49
C TYR A 35 -10.60 -8.69 -2.37
N LEU A 36 -9.31 -8.46 -2.65
CA LEU A 36 -8.33 -8.07 -1.64
C LEU A 36 -8.64 -6.71 -1.02
N SER A 37 -8.53 -6.63 0.30
CA SER A 37 -8.52 -5.38 1.04
C SER A 37 -7.09 -5.03 1.45
N LEU A 38 -6.52 -3.97 0.87
CA LEU A 38 -5.11 -3.61 1.04
C LEU A 38 -4.90 -2.51 2.08
N ILE A 39 -4.10 -2.79 3.10
CA ILE A 39 -3.76 -1.85 4.17
C ILE A 39 -2.25 -1.62 4.21
N PHE A 40 -1.80 -0.40 4.39
CA PHE A 40 -0.40 -0.08 4.61
C PHE A 40 -0.18 0.51 6.00
N PHE A 41 0.70 -0.09 6.79
CA PHE A 41 1.10 0.41 8.10
C PHE A 41 2.52 1.00 7.99
N VAL A 42 2.68 2.29 8.27
CA VAL A 42 3.98 2.97 8.18
C VAL A 42 4.22 3.85 9.39
N GLY A 43 5.47 3.93 9.84
CA GLY A 43 5.78 4.71 11.04
C GLY A 43 6.86 4.10 11.92
N ASN A 44 6.82 4.49 13.19
CA ASN A 44 7.73 4.06 14.23
C ASN A 44 7.48 2.61 14.71
N HIS A 45 8.01 2.26 15.89
CA HIS A 45 7.87 0.93 16.49
C HIS A 45 6.44 0.60 16.97
N ASN A 46 5.63 1.58 17.38
CA ASN A 46 4.26 1.35 17.84
C ASN A 46 3.37 0.75 16.75
N ARG A 47 3.74 0.94 15.47
CA ARG A 47 3.21 0.18 14.33
C ARG A 47 3.23 -1.34 14.59
N MET A 48 4.34 -1.87 15.09
CA MET A 48 4.49 -3.30 15.32
C MET A 48 3.63 -3.79 16.48
N LEU A 49 3.43 -2.96 17.51
CA LEU A 49 2.51 -3.25 18.61
C LEU A 49 1.06 -3.27 18.13
N ALA A 50 0.70 -2.34 17.24
CA ALA A 50 -0.60 -2.33 16.59
C ALA A 50 -0.82 -3.58 15.73
N LEU A 51 0.15 -3.94 14.88
CA LEU A 51 0.05 -5.14 14.03
C LEU A 51 -0.11 -6.43 14.86
N ARG A 52 0.59 -6.56 16.00
CA ARG A 52 0.38 -7.67 16.94
C ARG A 52 -1.04 -7.71 17.51
N SER A 53 -1.64 -6.55 17.74
CA SER A 53 -2.95 -6.43 18.37
C SER A 53 -4.08 -6.63 17.35
N LEU A 54 -3.93 -6.10 16.14
CA LEU A 54 -4.91 -6.21 15.06
C LEU A 54 -4.85 -7.56 14.35
N PHE A 55 -3.67 -8.18 14.25
CA PHE A 55 -3.43 -9.44 13.53
C PHE A 55 -2.63 -10.44 14.40
N PRO A 56 -3.17 -10.88 15.55
CA PRO A 56 -2.41 -11.66 16.54
C PRO A 56 -1.88 -13.00 16.02
N HIS A 57 -2.56 -13.63 15.06
CA HIS A 57 -2.17 -14.94 14.53
C HIS A 57 -1.11 -14.88 13.42
N ASN A 58 -0.83 -13.69 12.87
CA ASN A 58 0.05 -13.54 11.70
C ASN A 58 1.55 -13.68 11.99
N ASN A 59 1.96 -13.83 13.25
CA ASN A 59 3.36 -14.01 13.68
C ASN A 59 4.33 -12.98 13.06
N VAL A 60 3.90 -11.72 12.95
CA VAL A 60 4.55 -10.67 12.12
C VAL A 60 6.04 -10.45 12.44
N LEU A 61 6.50 -10.73 13.67
CA LEU A 61 7.91 -10.50 14.07
C LEU A 61 8.82 -11.71 14.00
N ARG A 62 8.28 -12.92 13.78
CA ARG A 62 9.10 -14.15 13.78
C ARG A 62 9.91 -14.29 12.49
N ARG A 63 9.52 -13.59 11.42
CA ARG A 63 10.17 -13.64 10.10
C ARG A 63 10.93 -12.33 9.86
N SER A 64 12.11 -12.19 10.46
CA SER A 64 13.03 -11.08 10.21
C SER A 64 13.71 -11.22 8.84
N SER A 65 12.94 -11.22 7.75
CA SER A 65 13.54 -11.04 6.43
C SER A 65 13.95 -9.57 6.26
N ALA A 66 15.18 -9.32 5.81
CA ALA A 66 15.58 -8.04 5.24
C ALA A 66 14.59 -7.67 4.12
N GLY A 67 14.26 -6.38 3.98
CA GLY A 67 13.24 -5.91 3.05
C GLY A 67 12.75 -4.51 3.39
N ALA A 68 12.68 -3.64 2.39
CA ALA A 68 12.14 -2.29 2.53
C ALA A 68 10.64 -2.27 2.93
N ILE A 69 9.86 -3.18 2.34
CA ILE A 69 8.42 -3.32 2.57
C ILE A 69 8.05 -4.79 2.67
N ARG A 70 7.25 -5.15 3.68
CA ARG A 70 6.74 -6.52 3.86
C ARG A 70 5.25 -6.57 3.60
N LEU A 71 4.77 -7.71 3.09
CA LEU A 71 3.36 -7.95 2.78
C LEU A 71 2.88 -9.28 3.41
N HIS A 72 1.69 -9.23 4.00
CA HIS A 72 1.11 -10.32 4.77
C HIS A 72 -0.37 -10.51 4.41
N LEU A 73 -0.82 -11.76 4.34
CA LEU A 73 -2.24 -12.11 4.29
C LEU A 73 -2.72 -12.38 5.71
N SER A 74 -3.77 -11.72 6.16
CA SER A 74 -4.41 -11.99 7.46
C SER A 74 -4.94 -13.42 7.49
N ILE A 75 -4.44 -14.23 8.42
CA ILE A 75 -4.80 -15.66 8.51
C ILE A 75 -6.30 -15.82 8.78
N THR A 76 -6.87 -14.93 9.59
CA THR A 76 -8.27 -14.98 10.01
C THR A 76 -9.25 -14.58 8.91
N THR A 77 -8.79 -13.91 7.87
CA THR A 77 -9.65 -13.44 6.75
C THR A 77 -9.29 -14.08 5.41
N ALA A 78 -8.28 -14.95 5.37
CA ALA A 78 -7.76 -15.56 4.15
C ALA A 78 -8.80 -16.31 3.31
N HIS A 79 -9.84 -16.86 3.97
CA HIS A 79 -10.91 -17.64 3.33
C HIS A 79 -12.20 -16.84 3.10
N ASN A 80 -12.24 -15.56 3.51
CA ASN A 80 -13.42 -14.72 3.35
C ASN A 80 -13.50 -14.18 1.91
N GLU A 81 -14.66 -13.67 1.51
CA GLU A 81 -14.82 -12.96 0.23
C GLU A 81 -13.88 -11.75 0.11
N TYR A 82 -13.60 -11.08 1.23
CA TYR A 82 -12.75 -9.89 1.32
C TYR A 82 -11.52 -10.13 2.20
N PRO A 83 -10.54 -10.92 1.74
CA PRO A 83 -9.33 -11.18 2.52
C PRO A 83 -8.55 -9.89 2.75
N ILE A 84 -8.07 -9.69 4.00
CA ILE A 84 -7.25 -8.54 4.35
C ILE A 84 -5.80 -8.87 4.09
N CYS A 85 -5.17 -8.07 3.24
CA CYS A 85 -3.73 -8.10 3.03
C CYS A 85 -3.14 -6.78 3.54
N PHE A 86 -2.14 -6.88 4.40
CA PHE A 86 -1.51 -5.71 5.01
C PHE A 86 -0.01 -5.70 4.75
N ALA A 87 0.49 -4.53 4.40
CA ALA A 87 1.89 -4.25 4.24
C ALA A 87 2.42 -3.35 5.36
N GLU A 88 3.72 -3.45 5.62
CA GLU A 88 4.38 -2.64 6.64
C GLU A 88 5.76 -2.15 6.22
N SER A 89 6.08 -0.92 6.60
CA SER A 89 7.43 -0.37 6.49
C SER A 89 7.74 0.61 7.62
N ARG A 90 9.02 0.80 7.93
CA ARG A 90 9.47 1.94 8.74
C ARG A 90 9.27 3.25 7.96
N LEU A 91 9.05 4.36 8.67
CA LEU A 91 8.93 5.68 8.05
C LEU A 91 10.29 6.32 7.71
N GLN A 92 11.31 6.06 8.54
CA GLN A 92 12.69 6.51 8.33
C GLN A 92 13.45 5.57 7.38
N ASP A 93 14.62 6.02 6.92
CA ASP A 93 15.40 5.49 5.79
C ASP A 93 15.70 4.00 5.85
N LEU A 94 16.08 3.49 4.67
CA LEU A 94 16.41 2.08 4.45
C LEU A 94 17.36 1.58 5.55
N PRO A 95 17.13 0.38 6.13
CA PRO A 95 18.26 -0.31 6.72
C PRO A 95 19.35 -0.44 5.64
N ALA A 96 20.60 -0.22 6.02
CA ALA A 96 21.78 -0.40 5.18
C ALA A 96 21.60 -1.58 4.23
N VAL A 97 21.91 -1.34 2.95
CA VAL A 97 21.98 -2.30 1.84
C VAL A 97 21.98 -3.71 2.40
N GLY A 98 20.80 -4.34 2.44
CA GLY A 98 20.74 -5.73 2.83
C GLY A 98 21.58 -6.49 1.82
N GLU A 99 22.62 -7.17 2.27
CA GLU A 99 23.15 -8.31 1.52
C GLU A 99 21.96 -9.25 1.36
N CYS A 100 21.25 -9.11 0.25
CA CYS A 100 20.22 -10.05 -0.13
C CYS A 100 20.95 -11.37 -0.20
N SER A 101 20.70 -12.22 0.80
CA SER A 101 21.30 -13.53 0.88
C SER A 101 21.06 -14.14 -0.49
N LYS A 102 22.11 -14.56 -1.20
CA LYS A 102 22.03 -15.24 -2.49
C LYS A 102 21.26 -16.58 -2.41
N ALA A 103 20.49 -16.78 -1.34
CA ALA A 103 19.65 -17.92 -1.07
C ALA A 103 18.46 -17.89 -2.04
N LEU A 104 18.67 -18.61 -3.14
CA LEU A 104 17.64 -19.20 -3.99
C LEU A 104 16.60 -18.17 -4.47
N TRP A 105 17.00 -17.36 -5.46
CA TRP A 105 16.07 -16.59 -6.25
C TRP A 105 15.03 -17.56 -6.82
N LYS A 106 13.80 -17.43 -6.36
CA LYS A 106 12.64 -18.11 -6.96
C LYS A 106 12.41 -17.49 -8.35
N ASP A 107 11.84 -18.25 -9.28
CA ASP A 107 11.61 -17.78 -10.66
C ASP A 107 10.76 -16.50 -10.75
N ASP A 108 10.02 -16.14 -9.69
CA ASP A 108 9.14 -14.97 -9.63
C ASP A 108 9.81 -13.67 -9.13
N VAL A 109 11.11 -13.67 -8.81
CA VAL A 109 11.79 -12.45 -8.36
C VAL A 109 12.16 -11.57 -9.54
N HIS A 110 11.60 -10.36 -9.58
CA HIS A 110 11.83 -9.39 -10.64
C HIS A 110 12.66 -8.20 -10.16
N ARG A 111 13.64 -7.79 -10.95
CA ARG A 111 14.50 -6.65 -10.66
C ARG A 111 14.28 -5.54 -11.69
N TYR A 112 14.04 -4.33 -11.20
CA TYR A 112 13.83 -3.15 -12.02
C TYR A 112 14.92 -2.13 -11.71
N SER A 113 15.70 -1.74 -12.72
CA SER A 113 16.69 -0.69 -12.57
C SER A 113 16.01 0.65 -12.31
N ILE A 114 16.56 1.41 -11.37
CA ILE A 114 16.06 2.73 -10.99
C ILE A 114 16.98 3.77 -11.59
N ASP A 115 16.44 4.56 -12.52
CA ASP A 115 17.16 5.69 -13.09
C ASP A 115 17.39 6.76 -12.00
N GLY A 116 18.62 6.82 -11.49
CA GLY A 116 19.03 7.77 -10.45
C GLY A 116 18.90 9.24 -10.84
N THR A 117 18.76 9.56 -12.14
CA THR A 117 18.50 10.93 -12.59
C THR A 117 17.03 11.34 -12.41
N ARG A 118 16.11 10.36 -12.31
CA ARG A 118 14.66 10.58 -12.23
C ARG A 118 14.07 10.32 -10.84
N PHE A 119 14.83 9.66 -9.98
CA PHE A 119 14.44 9.41 -8.60
C PHE A 119 15.05 10.44 -7.66
N PRO A 120 14.24 11.14 -6.85
CA PRO A 120 14.71 12.03 -5.80
C PRO A 120 15.66 11.33 -4.82
N THR A 121 16.45 12.12 -4.09
CA THR A 121 17.29 11.65 -2.96
C THR A 121 16.50 10.78 -1.98
N ASP A 122 15.20 11.09 -1.80
CA ASP A 122 14.26 10.27 -1.05
C ASP A 122 13.66 9.16 -1.93
N LEU A 123 14.48 8.12 -2.17
CA LEU A 123 14.10 6.96 -2.96
C LEU A 123 12.89 6.23 -2.35
N LYS A 124 12.93 6.00 -1.03
CA LYS A 124 11.87 5.25 -0.33
C LYS A 124 10.54 5.99 -0.35
N GLY A 125 10.52 7.29 -0.09
CA GLY A 125 9.28 8.07 -0.17
C GLY A 125 8.74 8.09 -1.60
N SER A 126 9.61 8.15 -2.61
CA SER A 126 9.21 8.05 -4.01
C SER A 126 8.59 6.69 -4.34
N LEU A 127 9.15 5.58 -3.85
CA LEU A 127 8.54 4.26 -4.01
C LEU A 127 7.17 4.19 -3.34
N LEU A 128 7.04 4.68 -2.10
CA LEU A 128 5.77 4.65 -1.39
C LEU A 128 4.69 5.44 -2.13
N THR A 129 5.00 6.69 -2.48
CA THR A 129 4.04 7.64 -3.06
C THR A 129 3.69 7.32 -4.51
N ARG A 130 4.62 6.78 -5.29
CA ARG A 130 4.40 6.46 -6.71
C ARG A 130 3.95 5.04 -6.95
N LEU A 131 4.46 4.07 -6.19
CA LEU A 131 4.19 2.64 -6.43
C LEU A 131 3.18 2.07 -5.47
N VAL A 132 3.35 2.29 -4.16
CA VAL A 132 2.60 1.50 -3.15
C VAL A 132 1.25 2.14 -2.87
N PHE A 133 1.22 3.41 -2.48
CA PHE A 133 0.01 4.14 -2.08
C PHE A 133 -1.13 4.10 -3.09
N PRO A 134 -0.90 4.18 -4.43
CA PRO A 134 -2.00 4.10 -5.40
C PRO A 134 -2.86 2.83 -5.26
N TRP A 135 -2.26 1.73 -4.84
CA TRP A 135 -2.94 0.46 -4.65
C TRP A 135 -3.58 0.30 -3.28
N MET A 136 -3.19 1.10 -2.30
CA MET A 136 -3.64 0.92 -0.92
C MET A 136 -5.08 1.43 -0.75
N HIS A 137 -5.87 0.71 0.04
CA HIS A 137 -7.23 1.12 0.39
C HIS A 137 -7.18 1.99 1.64
N VAL A 138 -6.37 1.57 2.61
CA VAL A 138 -6.16 2.26 3.89
C VAL A 138 -4.66 2.40 4.14
N VAL A 139 -4.20 3.57 4.60
CA VAL A 139 -2.81 3.82 5.02
C VAL A 139 -2.80 4.38 6.43
N CYS A 140 -2.15 3.67 7.35
CA CYS A 140 -2.00 4.04 8.75
C CYS A 140 -0.60 4.62 8.99
N PHE A 141 -0.51 5.92 9.31
CA PHE A 141 0.74 6.58 9.70
C PHE A 141 0.86 6.64 11.23
N PHE A 142 1.87 5.98 11.80
CA PHE A 142 2.21 6.09 13.22
C PHE A 142 3.17 7.24 13.43
N VAL A 143 2.66 8.28 14.10
CA VAL A 143 3.33 9.57 14.28
C VAL A 143 3.44 9.85 15.76
N ASP A 144 4.67 9.90 16.28
CA ASP A 144 4.95 10.15 17.71
C ASP A 144 5.96 11.28 17.92
N GLY A 145 6.06 12.18 16.95
CA GLY A 145 6.99 13.30 16.94
C GLY A 145 6.80 14.22 15.73
N LEU A 146 7.40 15.41 15.81
CA LEU A 146 7.32 16.42 14.76
C LEU A 146 7.94 15.93 13.45
N ALA A 147 9.08 15.23 13.52
CA ALA A 147 9.76 14.73 12.32
C ALA A 147 8.90 13.70 11.56
N GLU A 148 8.26 12.77 12.26
CA GLU A 148 7.35 11.81 11.63
C GLU A 148 6.11 12.48 11.04
N LEU A 149 5.62 13.54 11.68
CA LEU A 149 4.46 14.29 11.21
C LEU A 149 4.77 15.06 9.93
N GLU A 150 5.87 15.81 9.91
CA GLU A 150 6.35 16.52 8.71
C GLU A 150 6.63 15.54 7.57
N ARG A 151 7.25 14.39 7.89
CA ARG A 151 7.49 13.34 6.90
C ARG A 151 6.20 12.78 6.33
N THR A 152 5.18 12.56 7.16
CA THR A 152 3.86 12.11 6.73
C THR A 152 3.22 13.13 5.79
N LYS A 153 3.28 14.43 6.14
CA LYS A 153 2.81 15.51 5.29
C LYS A 153 3.50 15.50 3.91
N SER A 154 4.84 15.45 3.88
CA SER A 154 5.57 15.43 2.61
C SER A 154 5.23 14.21 1.74
N LEU A 155 5.00 13.05 2.35
CA LEU A 155 4.57 11.84 1.61
C LEU A 155 3.17 12.01 1.02
N LEU A 156 2.22 12.58 1.76
CA LEU A 156 0.87 12.81 1.27
C LEU A 156 0.84 13.86 0.15
N GLU A 157 1.61 14.94 0.26
CA GLU A 157 1.77 15.97 -0.77
C GLU A 157 2.42 15.43 -2.06
N ALA A 158 3.37 14.49 -1.91
CA ALA A 158 4.03 13.81 -3.02
C ALA A 158 3.18 12.68 -3.63
N SER A 159 2.14 12.20 -2.93
CA SER A 159 1.27 11.13 -3.40
C SER A 159 0.31 11.65 -4.48
N ARG A 160 0.81 11.64 -5.72
CA ARG A 160 0.06 12.08 -6.91
C ARG A 160 -0.41 10.92 -7.78
N SER A 161 0.25 9.77 -7.67
CA SER A 161 -0.02 8.58 -8.47
C SER A 161 -1.37 7.97 -8.12
N ARG A 162 -2.13 7.53 -9.12
CA ARG A 162 -3.52 7.07 -8.99
C ARG A 162 -3.82 5.87 -9.86
N ILE A 163 -4.74 5.04 -9.39
CA ILE A 163 -5.33 3.93 -10.14
C ILE A 163 -6.72 4.34 -10.62
N GLN A 164 -6.99 4.14 -11.91
CA GLN A 164 -8.29 4.42 -12.53
C GLN A 164 -8.66 3.31 -13.53
N ALA A 165 -9.94 3.22 -13.87
CA ALA A 165 -10.45 2.33 -14.90
C ALA A 165 -10.92 3.18 -16.09
N GLY A 166 -10.05 3.34 -17.10
CA GLY A 166 -10.34 4.17 -18.27
C GLY A 166 -10.10 5.67 -18.04
N ALA A 167 -10.20 6.45 -19.12
CA ALA A 167 -9.86 7.87 -19.14
C ALA A 167 -10.82 8.79 -18.35
N SER A 168 -12.09 8.37 -18.18
CA SER A 168 -13.15 9.19 -17.56
C SER A 168 -13.53 8.77 -16.13
N SER A 169 -12.93 7.70 -15.58
CA SER A 169 -13.29 7.23 -14.24
C SER A 169 -12.57 8.03 -13.17
N ALA A 170 -13.33 8.54 -12.19
CA ALA A 170 -12.76 9.19 -11.04
C ALA A 170 -11.99 8.15 -10.18
N PRO A 171 -10.75 8.44 -9.76
CA PRO A 171 -9.91 7.51 -9.00
C PRO A 171 -10.48 7.25 -7.60
N ALA A 172 -10.40 6.02 -7.10
CA ALA A 172 -10.85 5.71 -5.74
C ALA A 172 -9.99 6.43 -4.70
N ARG A 173 -10.62 6.95 -3.65
CA ARG A 173 -9.91 7.64 -2.56
C ARG A 173 -9.04 6.70 -1.74
N MET A 174 -7.84 7.16 -1.43
CA MET A 174 -6.99 6.54 -0.41
C MET A 174 -7.46 7.03 0.97
N ARG A 175 -7.73 6.10 1.89
CA ARG A 175 -8.12 6.45 3.26
C ARG A 175 -6.89 6.46 4.15
N VAL A 176 -6.62 7.57 4.80
CA VAL A 176 -5.43 7.80 5.61
C VAL A 176 -5.84 7.95 7.06
N ILE A 177 -5.24 7.14 7.92
CA ILE A 177 -5.43 7.19 9.37
C ILE A 177 -4.11 7.62 10.00
N VAL A 178 -4.10 8.75 10.71
CA VAL A 178 -2.94 9.16 11.51
C VAL A 178 -3.13 8.70 12.94
N VAL A 179 -2.17 7.92 13.42
CA VAL A 179 -2.21 7.25 14.72
C VAL A 179 -1.19 7.91 15.65
N LEU A 180 -1.70 8.48 16.75
CA LEU A 180 -0.90 9.11 17.80
C LEU A 180 -0.85 8.17 19.00
N THR A 181 0.34 7.80 19.48
CA THR A 181 0.44 6.80 20.56
C THR A 181 1.30 7.23 21.75
N LYS A 182 2.25 8.15 21.55
CA LYS A 182 3.17 8.61 22.59
C LYS A 182 2.56 9.75 23.43
N PRO A 183 2.31 9.55 24.74
CA PRO A 183 1.70 10.57 25.59
C PRO A 183 2.56 11.83 25.73
N THR A 184 3.88 11.66 25.74
CA THR A 184 4.86 12.72 25.96
C THR A 184 5.35 13.39 24.67
N ALA A 185 4.77 13.06 23.52
CA ALA A 185 5.14 13.69 22.27
C ALA A 185 4.76 15.17 22.30
N VAL A 186 5.77 16.04 22.24
CA VAL A 186 5.60 17.49 22.12
C VAL A 186 5.55 17.83 20.64
N TYR A 187 4.43 18.43 20.23
CA TYR A 187 4.25 18.97 18.89
C TYR A 187 4.27 20.50 18.99
N LYS A 188 4.91 21.18 18.03
CA LYS A 188 4.96 22.66 18.03
C LYS A 188 3.59 23.30 17.78
N ALA A 189 2.68 22.57 17.15
CA ALA A 189 1.27 22.88 16.93
C ALA A 189 0.45 21.62 17.28
N ASP A 190 -0.85 21.75 17.55
CA ASP A 190 -1.70 20.58 17.78
C ASP A 190 -1.59 19.63 16.57
N PRO A 191 -1.30 18.32 16.74
CA PRO A 191 -1.35 17.35 15.65
C PRO A 191 -2.61 17.48 14.79
N VAL A 192 -3.74 17.85 15.40
CA VAL A 192 -5.00 18.10 14.68
C VAL A 192 -4.88 19.30 13.73
N GLU A 193 -4.23 20.40 14.14
CA GLU A 193 -4.00 21.58 13.29
C GLU A 193 -3.04 21.28 12.14
N VAL A 194 -1.97 20.53 12.41
CA VAL A 194 -1.02 20.12 11.35
C VAL A 194 -1.71 19.20 10.34
N LEU A 195 -2.60 18.31 10.81
CA LEU A 195 -3.39 17.45 9.94
C LEU A 195 -4.50 18.19 9.20
N GLN A 196 -5.06 19.26 9.76
CA GLN A 196 -5.92 20.20 9.04
C GLN A 196 -5.13 20.93 7.94
N ALA A 197 -3.88 21.31 8.20
CA ALA A 197 -3.00 21.87 7.18
C ALA A 197 -2.59 20.83 6.12
N VAL A 198 -2.49 19.54 6.46
CA VAL A 198 -2.35 18.47 5.46
C VAL A 198 -3.62 18.37 4.62
N ARG A 199 -4.80 18.36 5.25
CA ARG A 199 -6.10 18.35 4.54
C ARG A 199 -6.25 19.52 3.57
N SER A 200 -5.73 20.70 3.89
CA SER A 200 -5.84 21.87 3.01
C SER A 200 -4.94 21.80 1.78
N VAL A 201 -3.92 20.94 1.78
CA VAL A 201 -3.00 20.74 0.64
C VAL A 201 -3.30 19.45 -0.13
N THR A 202 -3.89 18.45 0.52
CA THR A 202 -4.35 17.22 -0.15
C THR A 202 -5.70 17.41 -0.81
N ASP A 203 -5.84 16.93 -2.05
CA ASP A 203 -7.13 16.89 -2.74
C ASP A 203 -8.13 15.97 -1.98
N PRO A 204 -9.27 16.50 -1.47
CA PRO A 204 -10.25 15.72 -0.73
C PRO A 204 -10.98 14.67 -1.59
N ASP A 205 -10.91 14.79 -2.92
CA ASP A 205 -11.37 13.76 -3.85
C ASP A 205 -10.35 12.65 -4.05
N HIS A 206 -9.13 12.82 -3.53
CA HIS A 206 -8.04 11.85 -3.60
C HIS A 206 -7.75 11.18 -2.26
N VAL A 207 -7.77 11.93 -1.15
CA VAL A 207 -7.43 11.43 0.18
C VAL A 207 -8.53 11.75 1.20
N SER A 208 -8.97 10.72 1.93
CA SER A 208 -9.82 10.87 3.12
C SER A 208 -8.95 10.73 4.36
N LEU A 209 -8.84 11.77 5.19
CA LEU A 209 -7.98 11.75 6.38
C LEU A 209 -8.79 11.58 7.68
N SER A 210 -8.36 10.70 8.57
CA SER A 210 -8.86 10.56 9.94
C SER A 210 -7.72 10.49 10.96
N VAL A 211 -8.03 10.74 12.24
CA VAL A 211 -7.06 10.72 13.33
C VAL A 211 -7.54 9.79 14.42
N VAL A 212 -6.66 8.91 14.87
CA VAL A 212 -6.89 8.02 16.00
C VAL A 212 -5.87 8.36 17.08
N ASP A 213 -6.32 9.08 18.10
CA ASP A 213 -5.49 9.44 19.25
C ASP A 213 -5.58 8.37 20.34
N LEU A 214 -4.46 7.68 20.57
CA LEU A 214 -4.32 6.61 21.56
C LEU A 214 -3.46 7.03 22.76
N ARG A 215 -3.03 8.30 22.84
CA ARG A 215 -2.11 8.78 23.88
C ARG A 215 -2.68 8.63 25.30
N SER A 216 -3.98 8.84 25.46
CA SER A 216 -4.68 8.67 26.75
C SER A 216 -4.84 7.21 27.19
N ARG A 217 -4.51 6.25 26.31
CA ARG A 217 -4.75 4.81 26.51
C ARG A 217 -3.46 4.02 26.78
N HIS A 218 -2.34 4.69 26.97
CA HIS A 218 -1.00 4.08 27.04
C HIS A 218 -0.80 3.03 28.15
N GLN A 219 -1.67 3.02 29.18
CA GLN A 219 -1.61 2.04 30.29
C GLN A 219 -2.44 0.77 30.01
N LEU A 220 -3.21 0.73 28.92
CA LEU A 220 -4.05 -0.41 28.57
C LEU A 220 -3.23 -1.54 27.93
N SER A 221 -3.79 -2.76 27.96
CA SER A 221 -3.24 -3.89 27.19
C SER A 221 -3.25 -3.59 25.68
N GLY A 222 -2.37 -4.23 24.90
CA GLY A 222 -2.28 -4.00 23.45
C GLY A 222 -3.64 -4.04 22.71
N PRO A 223 -4.44 -5.11 22.85
CA PRO A 223 -5.77 -5.17 22.24
C PRO A 223 -6.68 -4.02 22.66
N ALA A 224 -6.69 -3.63 23.94
CA ALA A 224 -7.52 -2.53 24.44
C ALA A 224 -6.99 -1.14 24.02
N LEU A 225 -5.68 -0.97 23.94
CA LEU A 225 -5.01 0.23 23.43
C LEU A 225 -5.40 0.47 21.97
N PHE A 226 -5.30 -0.56 21.11
CA PHE A 226 -5.52 -0.44 19.67
C PHE A 226 -6.94 -0.73 19.18
N ALA A 227 -7.89 -1.05 20.07
CA ALA A 227 -9.29 -1.28 19.69
C ALA A 227 -9.92 -0.12 18.88
N PRO A 228 -9.67 1.19 19.19
CA PRO A 228 -10.18 2.28 18.37
C PRO A 228 -9.60 2.27 16.95
N LEU A 229 -8.30 1.96 16.80
CA LEU A 229 -7.66 1.84 15.50
C LEU A 229 -8.22 0.67 14.70
N GLN A 230 -8.44 -0.48 15.35
CA GLN A 230 -9.03 -1.66 14.70
C GLN A 230 -10.41 -1.34 14.13
N ARG A 231 -11.26 -0.64 14.90
CA ARG A 231 -12.58 -0.21 14.43
C ARG A 231 -12.47 0.72 13.22
N GLN A 232 -11.67 1.79 13.34
CA GLN A 232 -11.48 2.77 12.26
C GLN A 232 -11.00 2.09 10.96
N VAL A 233 -10.04 1.17 11.06
CA VAL A 233 -9.51 0.43 9.91
C VAL A 233 -10.58 -0.40 9.21
N LEU A 234 -11.42 -1.13 9.98
CA LEU A 234 -12.48 -1.96 9.41
C LEU A 234 -13.57 -1.11 8.73
N ASP A 235 -13.96 0.01 9.36
CA ASP A 235 -14.92 0.95 8.80
C ASP A 235 -14.40 1.55 7.49
N ASP A 236 -13.15 2.02 7.47
CA ASP A 236 -12.52 2.57 6.27
C ASP A 236 -12.34 1.53 5.16
N LEU A 237 -12.05 0.27 5.49
CA LEU A 237 -12.02 -0.81 4.50
C LEU A 237 -13.38 -1.07 3.85
N GLN A 238 -14.46 -1.05 4.62
CA GLN A 238 -15.81 -1.21 4.10
C GLN A 238 -16.20 -0.06 3.17
N LEU A 239 -15.91 1.18 3.59
CA LEU A 239 -16.18 2.36 2.77
C LEU A 239 -15.34 2.36 1.48
N SER A 240 -14.05 2.02 1.57
CA SER A 240 -13.17 1.90 0.38
C SER A 240 -13.67 0.84 -0.59
N ARG A 241 -14.12 -0.32 -0.11
CA ARG A 241 -14.71 -1.38 -0.97
C ARG A 241 -15.94 -0.88 -1.70
N THR A 242 -16.86 -0.22 -1.00
CA THR A 242 -18.09 0.32 -1.59
C THR A 242 -17.76 1.32 -2.69
N GLU A 243 -16.84 2.24 -2.43
CA GLU A 243 -16.40 3.25 -3.39
C GLU A 243 -15.69 2.63 -4.60
N ARG A 244 -14.82 1.64 -4.39
CA ARG A 244 -14.11 0.93 -5.47
C ARG A 244 -15.07 0.13 -6.33
N LEU A 245 -16.07 -0.53 -5.74
CA LEU A 245 -17.10 -1.23 -6.50
C LEU A 245 -17.86 -0.28 -7.43
N GLN A 246 -18.32 0.86 -6.89
CA GLN A 246 -19.04 1.89 -7.66
C GLN A 246 -18.21 2.46 -8.83
N ARG A 247 -16.88 2.47 -8.69
CA ARG A 247 -15.95 3.02 -9.69
C ARG A 247 -15.36 1.96 -10.63
N GLY A 248 -15.74 0.68 -10.50
CA GLY A 248 -15.18 -0.42 -11.29
C GLY A 248 -13.71 -0.74 -10.96
N LEU A 249 -13.28 -0.44 -9.74
CA LEU A 249 -11.91 -0.59 -9.22
C LEU A 249 -11.80 -1.69 -8.14
N LEU A 250 -12.84 -2.51 -7.97
CA LEU A 250 -12.83 -3.64 -7.05
C LEU A 250 -12.32 -4.90 -7.78
N PHE A 251 -11.02 -5.14 -7.72
CA PHE A 251 -10.40 -6.25 -8.45
C PHE A 251 -10.39 -7.55 -7.63
N SER A 252 -10.58 -8.69 -8.30
CA SER A 252 -10.27 -9.99 -7.69
C SER A 252 -8.79 -10.07 -7.31
N ALA A 253 -8.41 -10.99 -6.44
CA ALA A 253 -7.04 -11.15 -6.00
C ALA A 253 -6.09 -11.43 -7.19
N VAL A 254 -6.53 -12.22 -8.16
CA VAL A 254 -5.72 -12.50 -9.38
C VAL A 254 -5.56 -11.26 -10.25
N HIS A 255 -6.63 -10.47 -10.43
CA HIS A 255 -6.56 -9.21 -11.18
C HIS A 255 -5.66 -8.19 -10.48
N GLN A 256 -5.78 -8.08 -9.15
CA GLN A 256 -4.99 -7.17 -8.34
C GLN A 256 -3.49 -7.48 -8.46
N ALA A 257 -3.10 -8.76 -8.38
CA ALA A 257 -1.71 -9.18 -8.56
C ALA A 257 -1.20 -8.92 -9.99
N PHE A 258 -2.00 -9.28 -11.00
CA PHE A 258 -1.63 -9.02 -12.40
C PHE A 258 -1.40 -7.53 -12.68
N LEU A 259 -2.36 -6.68 -12.26
CA LEU A 259 -2.30 -5.25 -12.48
C LEU A 259 -1.16 -4.59 -11.71
N TRP A 260 -0.88 -5.05 -10.48
CA TRP A 260 0.29 -4.63 -9.71
C TRP A 260 1.58 -4.82 -10.53
N HIS A 261 1.87 -6.04 -10.97
CA HIS A 261 3.12 -6.35 -11.68
C HIS A 261 3.22 -5.63 -13.01
N ARG A 262 2.11 -5.51 -13.75
CA ARG A 262 2.08 -4.80 -15.05
C ARG A 262 2.29 -3.30 -14.91
N SER A 263 1.87 -2.72 -13.80
CA SER A 263 2.04 -1.27 -13.57
C SER A 263 3.47 -0.87 -13.18
N LEU A 264 4.26 -1.80 -12.62
CA LEU A 264 5.57 -1.48 -12.03
C LEU A 264 6.55 -0.82 -13.02
N PRO A 265 6.80 -1.36 -14.23
CA PRO A 265 7.69 -0.70 -15.19
C PRO A 265 7.25 0.73 -15.53
N GLY A 266 5.94 0.92 -15.77
CA GLY A 266 5.40 2.24 -16.11
C GLY A 266 5.56 3.24 -14.97
N LEU A 267 5.23 2.84 -13.75
CA LEU A 267 5.33 3.72 -12.58
C LEU A 267 6.77 4.03 -12.14
N LEU A 268 7.72 3.17 -12.49
CA LEU A 268 9.14 3.40 -12.24
C LEU A 268 9.77 4.36 -13.25
N HIS A 269 9.42 4.25 -14.53
CA HIS A 269 10.09 4.99 -15.61
C HIS A 269 9.36 6.27 -16.04
N SER A 270 8.05 6.35 -15.77
CA SER A 270 7.20 7.46 -16.19
C SER A 270 7.00 8.49 -15.08
N ALA A 271 6.96 9.76 -15.46
CA ALA A 271 6.42 10.83 -14.61
C ALA A 271 4.88 10.76 -14.52
N ALA A 272 4.24 9.89 -15.31
CA ALA A 272 2.79 9.74 -15.31
C ALA A 272 2.27 9.30 -13.94
N HIS A 273 1.41 10.12 -13.38
CA HIS A 273 0.76 9.91 -12.09
C HIS A 273 -0.49 9.03 -12.18
N ARG A 274 -0.66 8.25 -13.24
CA ARG A 274 -1.91 7.51 -13.49
C ARG A 274 -1.63 6.14 -14.09
N VAL A 275 -2.26 5.12 -13.51
CA VAL A 275 -2.33 3.76 -14.03
C VAL A 275 -3.75 3.53 -14.51
N ASP A 276 -3.90 3.30 -15.82
CA ASP A 276 -5.18 2.91 -16.40
C ASP A 276 -5.29 1.37 -16.41
N CYS A 277 -6.07 0.83 -15.48
CA CYS A 277 -6.28 -0.60 -15.36
C CYS A 277 -7.01 -1.22 -16.56
N LEU A 278 -7.88 -0.47 -17.24
CA LEU A 278 -8.55 -0.96 -18.44
C LEU A 278 -7.54 -1.10 -19.58
N LEU A 279 -6.67 -0.11 -19.77
CA LEU A 279 -5.61 -0.17 -20.76
C LEU A 279 -4.69 -1.39 -20.50
N LEU A 280 -4.19 -1.53 -19.27
CA LEU A 280 -3.31 -2.64 -18.89
C LEU A 280 -3.98 -4.01 -19.06
N SER A 281 -5.27 -4.14 -18.76
CA SER A 281 -6.01 -5.39 -18.93
C SER A 281 -6.19 -5.79 -20.40
N ARG A 282 -6.18 -4.82 -21.33
CA ARG A 282 -6.42 -5.02 -22.76
C ARG A 282 -5.15 -5.29 -23.58
N GLU A 283 -3.96 -5.12 -23.00
CA GLU A 283 -2.68 -5.39 -23.71
C GLU A 283 -2.59 -6.82 -24.27
N ARG A 284 -3.28 -7.79 -23.66
CA ARG A 284 -3.32 -9.19 -24.12
C ARG A 284 -4.55 -9.54 -24.98
N LEU A 285 -5.49 -8.60 -25.17
CA LEU A 285 -6.71 -8.76 -25.97
C LEU A 285 -7.03 -7.42 -26.69
N PRO A 286 -6.25 -7.04 -27.72
CA PRO A 286 -6.50 -5.82 -28.47
C PRO A 286 -7.86 -5.90 -29.16
N ILE A 287 -8.76 -4.97 -28.83
CA ILE A 287 -10.03 -4.82 -29.53
C ILE A 287 -9.70 -4.17 -30.89
N SER A 288 -10.01 -4.85 -31.99
CA SER A 288 -9.89 -4.26 -33.34
C SER A 288 -10.71 -2.96 -33.39
N GLY A 289 -10.14 -1.91 -33.99
CA GLY A 289 -10.51 -0.50 -33.83
C GLY A 289 -11.93 -0.04 -34.23
N GLY A 290 -12.96 -0.88 -34.17
CA GLY A 290 -14.36 -0.54 -34.42
C GLY A 290 -15.26 -0.51 -33.17
N PHE A 291 -14.79 -0.92 -32.00
CA PHE A 291 -15.62 -1.01 -30.78
C PHE A 291 -14.94 -0.32 -29.59
N SER A 292 -14.81 1.01 -29.63
CA SER A 292 -14.27 1.79 -28.50
C SER A 292 -15.22 1.90 -27.30
N GLU A 293 -16.49 1.47 -27.42
CA GLU A 293 -17.53 1.74 -26.41
C GLU A 293 -18.17 0.51 -25.76
N VAL A 294 -17.79 -0.73 -26.08
CA VAL A 294 -18.36 -1.89 -25.38
C VAL A 294 -17.62 -2.11 -24.06
N THR A 295 -18.30 -1.77 -22.97
CA THR A 295 -17.86 -1.94 -21.57
C THR A 295 -17.79 -3.43 -21.22
N ILE A 296 -16.71 -4.11 -21.59
CA ILE A 296 -16.38 -5.40 -20.99
C ILE A 296 -15.82 -5.11 -19.58
N SER A 297 -16.60 -5.47 -18.56
CA SER A 297 -16.19 -5.36 -17.16
C SER A 297 -14.92 -6.17 -16.93
N ILE A 298 -13.96 -5.62 -16.19
CA ILE A 298 -12.72 -6.33 -15.80
C ILE A 298 -13.04 -7.66 -15.10
N HIS A 299 -14.23 -7.79 -14.50
CA HIS A 299 -14.68 -9.02 -13.83
C HIS A 299 -14.87 -10.23 -14.76
N SER A 300 -15.06 -10.04 -16.07
CA SER A 300 -15.18 -11.16 -17.03
C SER A 300 -13.83 -11.59 -17.60
N TRP A 301 -12.74 -10.89 -17.29
CA TRP A 301 -11.41 -11.24 -17.77
C TRP A 301 -10.79 -12.32 -16.88
N ARG A 302 -10.18 -13.36 -17.45
CA ARG A 302 -9.34 -14.31 -16.72
C ARG A 302 -7.87 -14.12 -17.14
N PRO A 303 -6.95 -13.76 -16.23
CA PRO A 303 -5.53 -13.77 -16.54
C PRO A 303 -5.11 -15.20 -16.90
N LEU A 304 -4.52 -15.36 -18.08
CA LEU A 304 -3.85 -16.61 -18.46
C LEU A 304 -2.57 -16.74 -17.62
N SER A 305 -2.48 -17.86 -16.90
CA SER A 305 -1.33 -18.35 -16.15
C SER A 305 -0.11 -18.53 -17.03
#